data_AF-G2IEX9-F1
#
_entry.id   AF-G2IEX9-F1
#
_cell.length_a   1.000
_cell.length_b   1.000
_cell.length_c   1.000
_cell.angle_alpha   90.00
_cell.angle_beta   90.00
_cell.angle_gamma   90.00
#
_symmetry.space_group_name_H-M   'P 1'
#
loop_
_entity.id
_entity.type
_entity.pdbx_description
1 polymer ?
#
loop_
_entity_poly.entity_id
_entity_poly.type
_entity_poly.pdbx_seq_one_letter_code
_entity_poly.pdbx_strand_id
1 'polypeptide(L)'
;MKLNLKNIAVYGSYALVILIIISSFIYLKQSTSQINKKLDNIKTCIENDDWESSLELFNEFELTHKKNLECFSLFTNKNNLHEALLSIKNIYINILLRDKYICISNIETLKFHIEHILDSQTPKIKNIL
;
A
#
# COMPACT_ATOMS: atom_id res chain seq x y z
N MET A 1 -1.16 -20.50 45.47
CA MET A 1 -2.01 -19.66 44.59
C MET A 1 -2.34 -20.47 43.35
N LYS A 2 -3.60 -20.93 43.17
CA LYS A 2 -3.97 -21.73 41.98
C LYS A 2 -4.03 -20.79 40.77
N LEU A 3 -3.11 -20.97 39.81
CA LEU A 3 -3.14 -20.25 38.53
C LEU A 3 -4.43 -20.61 37.80
N ASN A 4 -5.31 -19.63 37.62
CA ASN A 4 -6.56 -19.81 36.90
C ASN A 4 -6.28 -19.82 35.39
N LEU A 5 -5.91 -20.99 34.86
CA LEU A 5 -5.54 -21.23 33.45
C LEU A 5 -6.53 -20.63 32.45
N LYS A 6 -7.82 -20.61 32.78
CA LYS A 6 -8.87 -20.03 31.92
C LYS A 6 -8.69 -18.52 31.73
N ASN A 7 -8.28 -17.80 32.78
CA ASN A 7 -8.02 -16.37 32.70
C ASN A 7 -6.74 -16.09 31.91
N ILE A 8 -5.69 -16.87 32.09
CA ILE A 8 -4.41 -16.71 31.37
C ILE A 8 -4.60 -16.94 29.87
N ALA A 9 -5.35 -17.98 29.48
CA ALA A 9 -5.65 -18.26 28.08
C ALA A 9 -6.43 -17.11 27.41
N VAL A 10 -7.38 -16.51 28.13
CA VAL A 10 -8.18 -15.37 27.65
C VAL A 10 -7.34 -14.11 27.53
N TYR A 11 -6.56 -13.74 28.56
CA TYR A 11 -5.70 -12.56 28.48
C TYR A 11 -4.55 -12.74 27.47
N GLY A 12 -4.03 -13.96 27.33
CA GLY A 12 -3.02 -14.30 26.33
C GLY A 12 -3.54 -14.18 24.90
N SER A 13 -4.77 -14.60 24.62
CA SER A 13 -5.37 -14.44 23.29
C SER A 13 -5.61 -12.98 22.93
N TYR A 14 -6.06 -12.14 23.87
CA TYR A 14 -6.18 -10.70 23.65
C TYR A 14 -4.83 -10.04 23.34
N ALA A 15 -3.78 -10.37 24.09
CA ALA A 15 -2.43 -9.85 23.85
C ALA A 15 -1.92 -10.25 22.45
N LEU A 16 -2.18 -11.49 22.04
CA LEU A 16 -1.76 -12.00 20.73
C LEU A 16 -2.51 -11.30 19.59
N VAL A 17 -3.81 -11.04 19.75
CA VAL A 17 -4.60 -10.25 18.78
C VAL A 17 -4.06 -8.83 18.66
N ILE A 18 -3.76 -8.16 19.78
CA ILE A 18 -3.18 -6.81 19.76
C ILE A 18 -1.83 -6.80 19.02
N LEU A 19 -0.97 -7.79 19.28
CA LEU A 19 0.32 -7.92 18.57
C LEU A 19 0.15 -8.10 17.06
N ILE A 20 -0.84 -8.90 16.62
CA ILE A 20 -1.15 -9.07 15.20
C ILE A 20 -1.57 -7.74 14.59
N ILE A 21 -2.49 -7.01 15.22
CA ILE A 21 -3.00 -5.71 14.72
C ILE A 21 -1.83 -4.71 14.58
N ILE A 22 -0.98 -4.60 15.60
CA ILE A 22 0.19 -3.71 15.56
C ILE A 22 1.15 -4.11 14.43
N SER A 23 1.45 -5.41 14.31
CA SER A 23 2.35 -5.92 13.26
C SER A 23 1.80 -5.65 11.86
N SER A 24 0.50 -5.86 11.65
CA SER A 24 -0.19 -5.58 10.40
C SER A 24 -0.12 -4.09 10.02
N PHE A 25 -0.23 -3.19 10.99
CA PHE A 25 -0.09 -1.76 10.71
C PHE A 25 1.33 -1.34 10.39
N ILE A 26 2.30 -1.86 11.13
CA ILE A 26 3.72 -1.60 10.83
C ILE A 26 4.03 -2.07 9.42
N TYR A 27 3.54 -3.25 9.04
CA TYR A 27 3.64 -3.76 7.67
C TYR A 27 2.99 -2.82 6.65
N LEU A 28 1.77 -2.35 6.89
CA LEU A 28 1.07 -1.40 6.02
C LEU A 28 1.90 -0.11 5.83
N LYS A 29 2.35 0.50 6.94
CA LYS A 29 3.17 1.72 6.92
C LYS A 29 4.47 1.55 6.15
N GLN A 30 5.18 0.45 6.38
CA GLN A 30 6.43 0.15 5.68
C GLN A 30 6.18 -0.08 4.18
N SER A 31 5.12 -0.81 3.84
CA SER A 31 4.75 -1.11 2.46
C SER A 31 4.37 0.16 1.69
N THR A 32 3.55 1.03 2.28
CA THR A 32 3.20 2.35 1.72
C THR A 32 4.45 3.17 1.41
N SER A 33 5.39 3.26 2.36
CA SER A 33 6.64 4.00 2.16
C SER A 33 7.50 3.43 1.02
N GLN A 34 7.62 2.10 0.92
CA GLN A 34 8.40 1.45 -0.14
C GLN A 34 7.75 1.65 -1.51
N ILE A 35 6.42 1.52 -1.60
CA ILE A 35 5.67 1.73 -2.83
C ILE A 35 5.84 3.17 -3.32
N ASN A 36 5.64 4.16 -2.45
CA ASN A 36 5.78 5.57 -2.82
C ASN A 36 7.19 5.88 -3.34
N LYS A 37 8.24 5.33 -2.72
CA LYS A 37 9.62 5.49 -3.19
C LYS A 37 9.84 4.90 -4.59
N LYS A 38 9.25 3.73 -4.88
CA LYS A 38 9.33 3.12 -6.23
C LYS A 38 8.57 3.95 -7.27
N LEU A 39 7.40 4.47 -6.91
CA LEU A 39 6.63 5.37 -7.76
C LEU A 39 7.36 6.69 -8.05
N ASP A 40 8.09 7.25 -7.08
CA ASP A 40 8.91 8.45 -7.26
C ASP A 40 10.07 8.21 -8.26
N ASN A 41 10.70 7.04 -8.20
CA ASN A 41 11.73 6.67 -9.16
C ASN A 41 11.15 6.56 -10.58
N ILE A 42 10.01 5.91 -10.74
CA ILE A 42 9.31 5.78 -12.04
C ILE A 42 8.93 7.16 -12.56
N LYS A 43 8.37 8.03 -11.70
CA LYS A 43 8.00 9.40 -12.04
C LYS A 43 9.22 10.19 -12.54
N THR A 44 10.37 10.07 -11.89
CA THR A 44 11.61 10.75 -12.30
C THR A 44 12.06 10.32 -13.70
N CYS A 45 11.97 9.03 -14.03
CA CYS A 45 12.26 8.55 -15.39
C CYS A 45 11.27 9.12 -16.42
N ILE A 46 9.98 9.15 -16.10
CA ILE A 46 8.94 9.72 -16.98
C ILE A 46 9.16 11.22 -17.20
N GLU A 47 9.53 11.97 -16.15
CA GLU A 47 9.84 13.41 -16.25
C GLU A 47 11.01 13.66 -17.20
N ASN A 48 12.02 12.78 -17.19
CA ASN A 48 13.20 12.83 -18.04
C ASN A 48 13.00 12.22 -19.45
N ASP A 49 11.78 11.85 -19.83
CA ASP A 49 11.47 11.16 -21.10
C ASP A 49 12.20 9.82 -21.30
N ASP A 50 12.67 9.20 -20.21
CA ASP A 50 13.30 7.88 -20.22
C ASP A 50 12.22 6.79 -20.16
N TRP A 51 11.54 6.59 -21.28
CA TRP A 51 10.41 5.67 -21.41
C TRP A 51 10.79 4.20 -21.25
N GLU A 52 12.02 3.83 -21.63
CA GLU A 52 12.49 2.45 -21.54
C GLU A 52 12.71 2.06 -20.08
N SER A 53 13.47 2.87 -19.32
CA SER A 53 13.65 2.65 -17.89
C SER A 53 12.32 2.78 -17.14
N SER A 54 11.45 3.72 -17.53
CA SER A 54 10.13 3.87 -16.92
C SER A 54 9.30 2.60 -17.03
N LEU A 55 9.29 1.97 -18.21
CA LEU A 55 8.56 0.74 -18.46
C LEU A 55 9.15 -0.44 -17.68
N GLU A 56 10.47 -0.59 -17.68
CA GLU A 56 11.15 -1.64 -16.92
C GLU A 56 10.87 -1.53 -15.42
N LEU A 57 11.05 -0.34 -14.85
CA LEU A 57 10.78 -0.07 -13.44
C LEU A 57 9.29 -0.27 -13.10
N PHE A 58 8.38 0.09 -14.00
CA PHE A 58 6.94 -0.12 -13.77
C PHE A 58 6.56 -1.60 -13.82
N ASN A 59 7.17 -2.41 -14.70
CA ASN A 59 6.96 -3.86 -14.72
C ASN A 59 7.49 -4.52 -13.44
N GLU A 60 8.67 -4.12 -12.96
CA GLU A 60 9.21 -4.57 -11.66
C GLU A 60 8.28 -4.19 -10.51
N PHE A 61 7.75 -2.96 -10.54
CA PHE A 61 6.79 -2.46 -9.58
C PHE A 61 5.52 -3.32 -9.56
N GLU A 62 4.93 -3.62 -10.72
CA GLU A 62 3.71 -4.43 -10.79
C GLU A 62 3.96 -5.84 -10.25
N LEU A 63 5.07 -6.49 -10.63
CA LEU A 63 5.41 -7.83 -10.15
C LEU A 63 5.59 -7.88 -8.63
N THR A 64 6.20 -6.85 -8.05
CA THR A 64 6.59 -6.83 -6.63
C THR A 64 5.47 -6.34 -5.72
N HIS A 65 4.73 -5.31 -6.15
CA HIS A 65 3.85 -4.55 -5.27
C HIS A 65 2.35 -4.74 -5.55
N LYS A 66 1.96 -5.31 -6.69
CA LYS A 66 0.53 -5.57 -6.98
C LYS A 66 -0.11 -6.46 -5.93
N LYS A 67 0.55 -7.55 -5.54
CA LYS A 67 0.07 -8.44 -4.47
C LYS A 67 -0.01 -7.73 -3.12
N ASN A 68 0.96 -6.88 -2.80
CA ASN A 68 0.93 -6.09 -1.55
C ASN A 68 -0.25 -5.11 -1.54
N LEU A 69 -0.55 -4.49 -2.68
CA LEU A 69 -1.71 -3.61 -2.83
C LEU A 69 -3.03 -4.39 -2.76
N GLU A 70 -3.11 -5.59 -3.32
CA GLU A 70 -4.27 -6.46 -3.14
C GLU A 70 -4.49 -6.82 -1.66
N CYS A 71 -3.42 -7.03 -0.89
CA CYS A 71 -3.50 -7.23 0.55
C CYS A 71 -4.03 -5.99 1.30
N PHE A 72 -3.98 -4.79 0.70
CA PHE A 72 -4.58 -3.60 1.33
C PHE A 72 -6.11 -3.67 1.37
N SER A 73 -6.74 -4.59 0.62
CA SER A 73 -8.16 -4.93 0.76
C SER A 73 -8.58 -5.25 2.19
N LEU A 74 -7.67 -5.73 3.04
CA LEU A 74 -7.93 -6.03 4.45
C LEU A 74 -8.09 -4.76 5.30
N PHE A 75 -7.58 -3.62 4.82
CA PHE A 75 -7.55 -2.35 5.56
C PHE A 75 -8.51 -1.31 4.98
N THR A 76 -8.94 -1.45 3.72
CA THR A 76 -9.78 -0.44 3.06
C THR A 76 -11.10 -0.99 2.52
N ASN A 77 -12.03 -0.09 2.21
CA ASN A 77 -13.21 -0.45 1.42
C ASN A 77 -12.84 -0.87 -0.01
N LYS A 78 -13.73 -1.60 -0.68
CA LYS A 78 -13.51 -2.11 -2.05
C LYS A 78 -13.31 -0.99 -3.08
N ASN A 79 -13.87 0.20 -2.83
CA ASN A 79 -13.80 1.31 -3.79
C ASN A 79 -12.40 1.90 -3.90
N ASN A 80 -11.76 2.24 -2.78
CA ASN A 80 -10.43 2.84 -2.78
C ASN A 80 -9.38 1.89 -3.37
N LEU A 81 -9.51 0.59 -3.11
CA LEU A 81 -8.63 -0.41 -3.72
C LEU A 81 -8.85 -0.50 -5.23
N HIS A 82 -10.11 -0.45 -5.68
CA HIS A 82 -10.43 -0.47 -7.10
C HIS A 82 -9.82 0.73 -7.83
N GLU A 83 -9.92 1.94 -7.25
CA GLU A 83 -9.33 3.16 -7.81
C GLU A 83 -7.79 3.07 -7.86
N ALA A 84 -7.15 2.52 -6.83
CA ALA A 84 -5.71 2.27 -6.85
C ALA A 84 -5.31 1.28 -7.96
N LEU A 85 -6.00 0.14 -8.09
CA LEU A 85 -5.72 -0.85 -9.13
C LEU A 85 -5.99 -0.31 -10.54
N LEU A 86 -7.03 0.51 -10.70
CA LEU A 86 -7.32 1.20 -11.97
C LEU A 86 -6.19 2.16 -12.34
N SER A 87 -5.66 2.90 -11.35
CA SER A 87 -4.54 3.82 -11.56
C SER A 87 -3.29 3.08 -12.06
N ILE A 88 -2.97 1.90 -11.53
CA ILE A 88 -1.86 1.06 -12.02
C ILE A 88 -2.03 0.74 -13.52
N LYS A 89 -3.22 0.26 -13.90
CA LYS A 89 -3.52 -0.07 -15.30
C LYS A 89 -3.39 1.17 -16.20
N ASN A 90 -3.87 2.32 -15.73
CA ASN A 90 -3.78 3.57 -16.47
C ASN A 90 -2.32 4.03 -16.63
N ILE A 91 -1.48 3.92 -15.60
CA ILE A 91 -0.06 4.28 -15.69
C ILE A 91 0.61 3.43 -16.77
N TYR A 92 0.42 2.12 -16.75
CA TYR A 92 1.01 1.21 -17.75
C TYR A 92 0.65 1.61 -19.19
N ILE A 93 -0.65 1.83 -19.46
CA ILE A 93 -1.12 2.22 -20.79
C ILE A 93 -0.48 3.55 -21.21
N ASN A 94 -0.40 4.53 -20.31
CA ASN A 94 0.12 5.85 -20.65
C ASN A 94 1.65 5.86 -20.80
N ILE A 95 2.38 4.95 -20.15
CA ILE A 95 3.82 4.75 -20.41
C ILE A 95 4.01 4.27 -21.86
N LEU A 96 3.19 3.32 -22.32
CA LEU A 96 3.25 2.81 -23.69
C LEU A 96 2.87 3.89 -24.72
N LEU A 97 1.88 4.73 -24.39
CA LEU A 97 1.46 5.85 -25.23
C LEU A 97 2.41 7.06 -25.14
N ARG A 98 3.37 7.05 -24.20
CA ARG A 98 4.29 8.16 -23.88
C ARG A 98 3.56 9.45 -23.52
N ASP A 99 2.41 9.33 -22.86
CA ASP A 99 1.67 10.48 -22.34
C ASP A 99 2.19 10.85 -20.95
N LYS A 100 3.19 11.74 -20.93
CA LYS A 100 3.85 12.22 -19.72
C LYS A 100 2.86 12.76 -18.69
N TYR A 101 1.93 13.60 -19.14
CA TYR A 101 1.03 14.34 -18.23
C TYR A 101 0.08 13.38 -17.53
N ILE A 102 -0.54 12.47 -18.29
CA ILE A 102 -1.48 11.50 -17.74
C ILE A 102 -0.74 10.46 -16.88
N CYS A 103 0.47 10.04 -17.27
CA CYS A 103 1.30 9.17 -16.44
C CYS A 103 1.58 9.74 -15.07
N ILE A 104 2.13 10.96 -15.02
CA ILE A 104 2.49 11.63 -13.76
C ILE A 104 1.23 11.84 -12.91
N SER A 105 0.12 12.28 -13.52
CA SER A 105 -1.14 12.45 -12.80
C SER A 105 -1.63 11.13 -12.18
N ASN A 106 -1.58 10.02 -12.91
CA ASN A 106 -2.03 8.73 -12.37
C ASN A 106 -1.09 8.19 -11.29
N ILE A 107 0.21 8.47 -11.36
CA ILE A 107 1.16 8.14 -10.29
C ILE A 107 0.80 8.87 -9.00
N GLU A 108 0.54 10.18 -9.07
CA GLU A 108 0.13 10.95 -7.89
C GLU A 108 -1.21 10.49 -7.33
N THR A 109 -2.19 10.19 -8.20
CA THR A 109 -3.47 9.60 -7.79
C THR A 109 -3.27 8.27 -7.06
N LEU A 110 -2.40 7.39 -7.57
CA LEU A 110 -2.08 6.13 -6.91
C LEU A 110 -1.45 6.34 -5.52
N LYS A 111 -0.47 7.25 -5.41
CA LYS A 111 0.15 7.61 -4.12
C LYS A 111 -0.88 8.12 -3.13
N PHE A 112 -1.76 9.02 -3.57
CA PHE A 112 -2.85 9.55 -2.76
C PHE A 112 -3.75 8.44 -2.20
N HIS A 113 -4.20 7.51 -3.03
CA HIS A 113 -5.04 6.40 -2.56
C HIS A 113 -4.30 5.51 -1.54
N ILE A 114 -3.03 5.22 -1.76
CA ILE A 114 -2.20 4.40 -0.88
C ILE A 114 -1.98 5.08 0.49
N GLU A 115 -1.70 6.37 0.49
CA GLU A 115 -1.56 7.16 1.72
C GLU A 115 -2.88 7.28 2.46
N HIS A 116 -3.98 7.54 1.76
CA HIS A 116 -5.31 7.59 2.36
C HIS A 116 -5.70 6.25 3.04
N ILE A 117 -5.33 5.11 2.45
CA ILE A 117 -5.53 3.79 3.09
C ILE A 117 -4.79 3.73 4.43
N LEU A 118 -3.52 4.14 4.47
CA LEU A 118 -2.73 4.17 5.71
C LEU A 118 -3.35 5.11 6.75
N ASP A 119 -3.68 6.34 6.35
CA ASP A 119 -4.22 7.38 7.23
C ASP A 119 -5.56 6.97 7.85
N SER A 120 -6.39 6.26 7.08
CA SER A 120 -7.67 5.71 7.59
C SER A 120 -7.50 4.67 8.71
N GLN A 121 -6.32 4.06 8.84
CA GLN A 121 -6.03 3.07 9.89
C GLN A 121 -5.39 3.68 11.14
N THR A 122 -4.68 4.80 11.00
CA THR A 122 -4.01 5.50 12.11
C THR A 122 -4.92 5.75 13.34
N PRO A 123 -6.15 6.31 13.20
CA PRO A 123 -7.02 6.52 14.37
C PRO A 123 -7.52 5.20 14.98
N LYS A 124 -7.71 4.15 14.18
CA LYS A 124 -8.20 2.85 14.67
C LYS A 124 -7.19 2.20 15.62
N ILE A 125 -5.90 2.35 15.34
CA ILE A 125 -4.83 1.77 16.17
C ILE A 125 -4.59 2.58 17.42
N LYS A 126 -4.69 3.90 17.31
CA LYS A 126 -4.67 4.78 18.49
C LYS A 126 -5.78 4.43 19.50
N ASN A 127 -6.91 3.86 19.04
CA ASN A 127 -8.00 3.43 19.90
C ASN A 127 -7.82 2.00 20.48
N ILE A 128 -6.83 1.24 19.99
CA ILE A 128 -6.49 -0.12 20.46
C ILE A 128 -5.36 -0.08 21.49
N LEU A 129 -4.43 0.87 21.35
CA LEU A 129 -3.34 1.17 22.29
C LEU A 129 -3.83 2.04 23.45
#